data_AF-A0A8T6RU54-F1
#
_entry.id   AF-A0A8T6RU54-F1
#
_cell.length_a   1.000
_cell.length_b   1.000
_cell.length_c   1.000
_cell.angle_alpha   90.00
_cell.angle_beta   90.00
_cell.angle_gamma   90.00
#
_symmetry.space_group_name_H-M   'P 1'
#
loop_
_entity.id
_entity.type
_entity.pdbx_description
1 polymer ?
#
loop_
_entity_poly.entity_id
_entity_poly.type
_entity_poly.pdbx_seq_one_letter_code
_entity_poly.pdbx_strand_id
1 'polypeptide(L)'
;MNKHDILQKVKEISSLYNLGRVQKSEEKLEKALIEALNLRKIIDKIDQNLKEDFDQMYSNGFYHLDYGLHSQIYNCLNLLGKYDEMLPYLEKSITYLDNNRNPEMWRMLGLLYLAQKNDLEKACNAWKKAIELNPLLLEKYSGLSIVNVYEAMKKQGKKITHVVESLDLKTGEFTIVINKE
;
A
#
# COMPACT_ATOMS: atom_id res chain seq x y z
N MET A 1 -0.67 -27.33 4.46
CA MET A 1 -0.05 -26.51 5.52
C MET A 1 -1.17 -26.06 6.44
N ASN A 2 -1.07 -26.33 7.74
CA ASN A 2 -2.13 -25.99 8.70
C ASN A 2 -1.95 -24.55 9.24
N LYS A 3 -2.90 -24.06 10.05
CA LYS A 3 -2.84 -22.70 10.65
C LYS A 3 -1.59 -22.45 11.50
N HIS A 4 -1.14 -23.47 12.25
CA HIS A 4 0.06 -23.37 13.09
C HIS A 4 1.32 -23.19 12.24
N ASP A 5 1.45 -23.95 11.16
CA ASP A 5 2.58 -23.84 10.22
C ASP A 5 2.63 -22.44 9.57
N ILE A 6 1.47 -21.90 9.16
CA ILE A 6 1.40 -20.55 8.56
C ILE A 6 1.83 -19.50 9.59
N LEU A 7 1.33 -19.58 10.83
CA LEU A 7 1.71 -18.65 11.89
C LEU A 7 3.21 -18.70 12.18
N GLN A 8 3.79 -19.89 12.21
CA GLN A 8 5.22 -20.07 12.42
C GLN A 8 6.03 -19.41 11.29
N LYS A 9 5.64 -19.62 10.03
CA LYS A 9 6.28 -18.96 8.89
C LYS A 9 6.14 -17.43 8.93
N VAL A 10 4.97 -16.90 9.29
CA VAL A 10 4.80 -15.44 9.42
C VAL A 10 5.74 -14.87 10.49
N LYS A 11 5.95 -15.58 11.61
CA LYS A 11 6.92 -15.18 12.64
C LYS A 11 8.36 -15.20 12.14
N GLU A 12 8.74 -16.23 11.39
CA GLU A 12 10.07 -16.35 10.76
C GLU A 12 10.31 -15.20 9.76
N ILE A 13 9.36 -14.96 8.86
CA ILE A 13 9.38 -13.84 7.92
C ILE A 13 9.52 -12.50 8.66
N SER A 14 8.73 -12.29 9.71
CA SER A 14 8.78 -11.05 10.50
C SER A 14 10.11 -10.86 11.22
N SER A 15 10.70 -11.95 11.73
CA SER A 15 12.04 -11.93 12.33
C SER A 15 13.10 -11.56 11.30
N LEU A 16 13.06 -12.20 10.13
CA LEU A 16 13.99 -11.95 9.04
C LEU A 16 13.89 -10.53 8.49
N TYR A 17 12.67 -10.01 8.29
CA TYR A 17 12.43 -8.62 7.93
C TYR A 17 13.03 -7.67 8.97
N ASN A 18 12.79 -7.91 10.26
CA ASN A 18 13.33 -7.06 11.32
C ASN A 18 14.86 -7.06 11.34
N LEU A 19 15.49 -8.22 11.15
CA LEU A 19 16.95 -8.31 11.01
C LEU A 19 17.44 -7.53 9.80
N GLY A 20 16.80 -7.69 8.64
CA GLY A 20 17.13 -6.96 7.42
C GLY A 20 17.01 -5.45 7.60
N ARG A 21 15.93 -4.98 8.21
CA ARG A 21 15.69 -3.56 8.51
C ARG A 21 16.73 -2.99 9.47
N VAL A 22 17.00 -3.66 10.59
CA VAL A 22 17.95 -3.19 11.63
C VAL A 22 19.37 -3.17 11.08
N GLN A 23 19.76 -4.17 10.31
CA GLN A 23 21.10 -4.28 9.72
C GLN A 23 21.24 -3.53 8.40
N LYS A 24 20.16 -2.93 7.88
CA LYS A 24 20.09 -2.34 6.53
C LYS A 24 20.58 -3.31 5.44
N SER A 25 20.23 -4.59 5.59
CA SER A 25 20.65 -5.67 4.69
C SER A 25 19.56 -5.93 3.66
N GLU A 26 19.81 -5.48 2.42
CA GLU A 26 18.91 -5.73 1.28
C GLU A 26 18.72 -7.22 1.06
N GLU A 27 19.78 -8.02 1.10
CA GLU A 27 19.71 -9.49 0.97
C GLU A 27 18.69 -10.12 1.93
N LYS A 28 18.68 -9.71 3.21
CA LYS A 28 17.73 -10.22 4.20
C LYS A 28 16.30 -9.74 3.92
N LEU A 29 16.14 -8.49 3.48
CA LEU A 29 14.83 -7.95 3.08
C LEU A 29 14.29 -8.67 1.84
N GLU A 30 15.14 -8.97 0.86
CA GLU A 30 14.77 -9.74 -0.33
C GLU A 30 14.38 -11.16 0.03
N LYS A 31 15.15 -11.81 0.93
CA LYS A 31 14.80 -13.14 1.42
C LYS A 31 13.47 -13.14 2.16
N ALA A 32 13.22 -12.16 3.04
CA ALA A 32 11.93 -12.00 3.72
C ALA A 32 10.78 -11.79 2.73
N LEU A 33 10.98 -10.97 1.70
CA LEU A 33 10.01 -10.73 0.64
C LEU A 33 9.69 -12.02 -0.12
N ILE A 34 10.70 -12.77 -0.56
CA ILE A 34 10.53 -14.02 -1.30
C ILE A 34 9.75 -15.03 -0.45
N GLU A 35 10.11 -15.20 0.83
CA GLU A 35 9.40 -16.11 1.73
C GLU A 35 7.95 -15.68 1.97
N ALA A 36 7.70 -14.37 2.12
CA ALA A 36 6.36 -13.82 2.29
C ALA A 36 5.47 -14.02 1.04
N LEU A 37 6.01 -13.74 -0.15
CA LEU A 37 5.30 -13.96 -1.42
C LEU A 37 5.01 -15.44 -1.67
N ASN A 38 5.96 -16.33 -1.34
CA ASN A 38 5.74 -17.77 -1.44
C ASN A 38 4.66 -18.24 -0.47
N LEU A 39 4.65 -17.72 0.77
CA LEU A 39 3.60 -18.03 1.73
C LEU A 39 2.24 -17.53 1.26
N ARG A 40 2.16 -16.30 0.72
CA ARG A 40 0.92 -15.74 0.16
C ARG A 40 0.37 -16.60 -0.96
N LYS A 41 1.22 -17.05 -1.90
CA LYS A 41 0.82 -17.99 -2.97
C LYS A 41 0.25 -19.30 -2.43
N ILE A 42 0.74 -19.80 -1.30
CA ILE A 42 0.19 -21.00 -0.67
C ILE A 42 -1.16 -20.69 -0.03
N ILE A 43 -1.29 -19.55 0.66
CA ILE A 43 -2.55 -19.10 1.23
C ILE A 43 -3.60 -18.91 0.13
N ASP A 44 -3.27 -18.27 -1.00
CA ASP A 44 -4.17 -18.11 -2.15
C ASP A 44 -4.74 -19.44 -2.63
N LYS A 45 -3.89 -20.48 -2.70
CA LYS A 45 -4.32 -21.83 -3.09
C LYS A 45 -5.22 -22.48 -2.05
N ILE A 46 -4.96 -22.23 -0.77
CA ILE A 46 -5.81 -22.70 0.33
C ILE A 46 -7.18 -22.02 0.23
N ASP A 47 -7.22 -20.70 0.04
CA ASP A 47 -8.44 -19.90 -0.10
C ASP A 47 -9.27 -20.35 -1.32
N GLN A 48 -8.64 -20.61 -2.47
CA GLN A 48 -9.31 -21.11 -3.67
C GLN A 48 -9.99 -22.47 -3.47
N ASN A 49 -9.43 -23.31 -2.60
CA ASN A 49 -9.95 -24.65 -2.30
C ASN A 49 -11.00 -24.64 -1.17
N LEU A 50 -11.11 -23.56 -0.39
CA LEU A 50 -12.02 -23.41 0.76
C LEU A 50 -13.21 -22.50 0.44
N LYS A 51 -13.68 -22.53 -0.81
CA LYS A 51 -14.66 -21.59 -1.39
C LYS A 51 -16.01 -21.45 -0.65
N GLU A 52 -16.29 -22.24 0.39
CA GLU A 52 -17.59 -22.29 1.07
C GLU A 52 -17.61 -21.77 2.52
N ASP A 53 -16.48 -21.54 3.21
CA ASP A 53 -16.46 -21.05 4.61
C ASP A 53 -15.74 -19.68 4.77
N PHE A 54 -15.95 -18.78 3.79
CA PHE A 54 -15.32 -17.46 3.74
C PHE A 54 -15.60 -16.61 5.01
N ASP A 55 -16.80 -16.66 5.58
CA ASP A 55 -17.18 -15.81 6.71
C ASP A 55 -16.64 -16.32 8.07
N GLN A 56 -16.37 -17.62 8.20
CA GLN A 56 -15.91 -18.23 9.45
C GLN A 56 -14.38 -18.18 9.61
N MET A 57 -13.63 -18.13 8.50
CA MET A 57 -12.17 -18.07 8.53
C MET A 57 -11.65 -16.66 8.85
N TYR A 58 -12.27 -15.62 8.29
CA TYR A 58 -11.90 -14.22 8.55
C TYR A 58 -12.38 -13.70 9.91
N SER A 59 -13.20 -14.45 10.65
CA SER A 59 -13.73 -14.00 11.93
C SER A 59 -12.84 -14.25 13.15
N ASN A 60 -11.80 -15.10 13.12
CA ASN A 60 -10.99 -15.39 14.33
C ASN A 60 -9.49 -15.73 14.12
N GLY A 61 -8.74 -14.74 13.62
CA GLY A 61 -7.26 -14.74 13.68
C GLY A 61 -6.55 -15.05 12.37
N PHE A 62 -7.23 -15.64 11.38
CA PHE A 62 -6.68 -15.73 10.03
C PHE A 62 -6.70 -14.37 9.33
N TYR A 63 -7.75 -13.56 9.54
CA TYR A 63 -7.77 -12.14 9.12
C TYR A 63 -6.50 -11.41 9.58
N HIS A 64 -6.15 -11.51 10.86
CA HIS A 64 -4.97 -10.81 11.37
C HIS A 64 -3.66 -11.34 10.79
N LEU A 65 -3.61 -12.64 10.50
CA LEU A 65 -2.46 -13.28 9.88
C LEU A 65 -2.28 -12.82 8.43
N ASP A 66 -3.38 -12.79 7.69
CA ASP A 66 -3.36 -12.49 6.27
C ASP A 66 -3.04 -11.02 6.00
N TYR A 67 -3.78 -10.11 6.63
CA TYR A 67 -3.51 -8.68 6.56
C TYR A 67 -2.14 -8.31 7.16
N GLY A 68 -1.70 -9.05 8.18
CA GLY A 68 -0.34 -8.96 8.70
C GLY A 68 0.71 -9.33 7.66
N LEU A 69 0.50 -10.41 6.90
CA LEU A 69 1.40 -10.83 5.82
C LEU A 69 1.44 -9.80 4.68
N HIS A 70 0.29 -9.27 4.25
CA HIS A 70 0.25 -8.16 3.29
C HIS A 70 1.06 -6.96 3.77
N SER A 71 0.98 -6.63 5.06
CA SER A 71 1.75 -5.55 5.66
C SER A 71 3.26 -5.83 5.65
N GLN A 72 3.68 -7.08 5.90
CA GLN A 72 5.09 -7.45 5.80
C GLN A 72 5.61 -7.36 4.36
N ILE A 73 4.82 -7.82 3.37
CA ILE A 73 5.19 -7.71 1.95
C ILE A 73 5.33 -6.23 1.56
N TYR A 74 4.33 -5.41 1.88
CA TYR A 74 4.37 -3.96 1.66
C TYR A 74 5.64 -3.33 2.25
N ASN A 75 5.95 -3.63 3.51
CA ASN A 75 7.12 -3.08 4.20
C ASN A 75 8.44 -3.49 3.52
N CYS A 76 8.56 -4.75 3.08
CA CYS A 76 9.75 -5.21 2.34
C CYS A 76 9.87 -4.48 1.00
N LEU A 77 8.79 -4.41 0.22
CA LEU A 77 8.76 -3.72 -1.07
C LEU A 77 9.16 -2.24 -0.92
N ASN A 78 8.66 -1.58 0.14
CA ASN A 78 8.93 -0.18 0.40
C ASN A 78 10.41 0.07 0.76
N LEU A 79 11.01 -0.78 1.60
CA LEU A 79 12.43 -0.65 1.93
C LEU A 79 13.36 -1.02 0.77
N LEU A 80 12.93 -1.92 -0.12
CA LEU A 80 13.67 -2.32 -1.30
C LEU A 80 13.45 -1.40 -2.51
N GLY A 81 12.55 -0.41 -2.41
CA GLY A 81 12.18 0.46 -3.53
C GLY A 81 11.48 -0.26 -4.69
N LYS A 82 10.89 -1.44 -4.46
CA LYS A 82 10.19 -2.25 -5.46
C LYS A 82 8.72 -1.82 -5.57
N TYR A 83 8.51 -0.62 -6.12
CA TYR A 83 7.19 0.01 -6.13
C TYR A 83 6.19 -0.61 -7.11
N ASP A 84 6.65 -1.21 -8.21
CA ASP A 84 5.78 -1.74 -9.28
C ASP A 84 4.79 -2.80 -8.79
N GLU A 85 5.20 -3.59 -7.79
CA GLU A 85 4.39 -4.70 -7.25
C GLU A 85 3.60 -4.31 -5.99
N MET A 86 3.74 -3.08 -5.50
CA MET A 86 3.36 -2.69 -4.14
C MET A 86 1.86 -2.45 -3.94
N LEU A 87 1.16 -1.91 -4.94
CA LEU A 87 -0.22 -1.46 -4.83
C LEU A 87 -1.17 -2.49 -4.17
N PRO A 88 -1.26 -3.75 -4.63
CA PRO A 88 -2.20 -4.72 -4.04
C PRO A 88 -1.90 -5.03 -2.57
N TYR A 89 -0.63 -4.97 -2.15
CA TYR A 89 -0.24 -5.21 -0.76
C TYR A 89 -0.51 -4.00 0.12
N LEU A 90 -0.33 -2.78 -0.41
CA LEU A 90 -0.65 -1.56 0.32
C LEU A 90 -2.17 -1.39 0.52
N GLU A 91 -2.97 -1.66 -0.50
CA GLU A 91 -4.44 -1.63 -0.42
C GLU A 91 -4.96 -2.50 0.72
N LYS A 92 -4.43 -3.72 0.85
CA LYS A 92 -4.76 -4.63 1.95
C LYS A 92 -4.13 -4.17 3.26
N SER A 93 -2.87 -3.75 3.25
CA SER A 93 -2.17 -3.37 4.48
C SER A 93 -2.83 -2.19 5.22
N ILE A 94 -3.41 -1.22 4.49
CA ILE A 94 -4.09 -0.08 5.11
C ILE A 94 -5.31 -0.50 5.96
N THR A 95 -5.96 -1.62 5.65
CA THR A 95 -7.13 -2.09 6.42
C THR A 95 -6.75 -2.89 7.67
N TYR A 96 -5.45 -3.07 7.92
CA TYR A 96 -4.95 -3.83 9.07
C TYR A 96 -4.79 -2.95 10.31
N LEU A 97 -5.47 -3.30 11.41
CA LEU A 97 -5.37 -2.62 12.70
C LEU A 97 -5.50 -1.09 12.55
N ASP A 98 -4.51 -0.34 13.03
CA ASP A 98 -4.43 1.11 12.96
C ASP A 98 -3.62 1.64 11.78
N ASN A 99 -3.26 0.80 10.79
CA ASN A 99 -2.52 1.26 9.61
C ASN A 99 -3.27 2.33 8.82
N ASN A 100 -4.62 2.34 8.87
CA ASN A 100 -5.44 3.39 8.28
C ASN A 100 -5.26 4.78 8.94
N ARG A 101 -4.57 4.86 10.08
CA ARG A 101 -4.19 6.11 10.76
C ARG A 101 -2.80 6.59 10.36
N ASN A 102 -2.07 5.84 9.52
CA ASN A 102 -0.76 6.25 9.03
C ASN A 102 -0.89 7.13 7.78
N PRO A 103 -0.61 8.45 7.87
CA PRO A 103 -0.76 9.37 6.75
C PRO A 103 0.19 9.05 5.58
N GLU A 104 1.39 8.51 5.85
CA GLU A 104 2.37 8.19 4.78
C GLU A 104 1.90 6.99 3.93
N MET A 105 1.16 6.04 4.50
CA MET A 105 0.58 4.93 3.73
C MET A 105 -0.48 5.41 2.75
N TRP A 106 -1.36 6.33 3.18
CA TRP A 106 -2.33 6.98 2.29
C TRP A 106 -1.64 7.83 1.22
N ARG A 107 -0.55 8.51 1.57
CA ARG A 107 0.23 9.28 0.60
C ARG A 107 0.84 8.39 -0.49
N MET A 108 1.47 7.28 -0.06
CA MET A 108 2.03 6.28 -0.96
C MET A 108 0.95 5.61 -1.81
N LEU A 109 -0.22 5.32 -1.23
CA LEU A 109 -1.35 4.75 -1.97
C LEU A 109 -1.77 5.65 -3.13
N GLY A 110 -1.85 6.97 -2.89
CA GLY A 110 -2.19 7.91 -3.96
C GLY A 110 -1.13 7.97 -5.07
N LEU A 111 0.15 7.93 -4.70
CA LEU A 111 1.26 7.87 -5.68
C LEU A 111 1.19 6.60 -6.54
N LEU A 112 0.91 5.44 -5.93
CA LEU A 112 0.83 4.18 -6.67
C LEU A 112 -0.41 4.12 -7.58
N TYR A 113 -1.55 4.66 -7.15
CA TYR A 113 -2.72 4.76 -8.02
C TYR A 113 -2.43 5.63 -9.25
N LEU A 114 -1.73 6.75 -9.05
CA LEU A 114 -1.32 7.59 -10.18
C LEU A 114 -0.34 6.84 -11.08
N ALA A 115 0.73 6.26 -10.53
CA ALA A 115 1.79 5.59 -11.29
C ALA A 115 1.28 4.39 -12.10
N GLN A 116 0.50 3.53 -11.45
CA GLN A 116 0.20 2.19 -11.98
C GLN A 116 -1.16 2.11 -12.67
N LYS A 117 -2.07 3.03 -12.36
CA LYS A 117 -3.45 3.02 -12.89
C LYS A 117 -3.81 4.30 -13.62
N ASN A 118 -2.96 5.34 -13.55
CA ASN A 118 -3.26 6.68 -14.04
C ASN A 118 -4.61 7.21 -13.50
N ASP A 119 -4.99 6.79 -12.29
CA ASP A 119 -6.29 7.06 -11.67
C ASP A 119 -6.16 8.25 -10.71
N LEU A 120 -6.34 9.45 -11.27
CA LEU A 120 -6.22 10.70 -10.50
C LEU A 120 -7.30 10.81 -9.42
N GLU A 121 -8.49 10.25 -9.64
CA GLU A 121 -9.56 10.32 -8.63
C GLU A 121 -9.19 9.52 -7.38
N LYS A 122 -8.76 8.27 -7.55
CA LYS A 122 -8.29 7.47 -6.42
C LYS A 122 -7.04 8.05 -5.78
N ALA A 123 -6.13 8.62 -6.57
CA ALA A 123 -4.95 9.30 -6.06
C ALA A 123 -5.32 10.48 -5.14
N CYS A 124 -6.18 11.38 -5.61
CA CYS A 124 -6.66 12.54 -4.84
C CYS A 124 -7.44 12.12 -3.59
N ASN A 125 -8.27 11.07 -3.65
CA ASN A 125 -8.97 10.57 -2.47
C ASN A 125 -7.99 10.04 -1.40
N ALA A 126 -6.96 9.30 -1.81
CA ALA A 126 -5.94 8.80 -0.89
C ALA A 126 -5.10 9.95 -0.30
N TRP A 127 -4.67 10.91 -1.11
CA TRP A 127 -3.94 12.09 -0.64
C TRP A 127 -4.77 12.97 0.28
N LYS A 128 -6.05 13.16 -0.01
CA LYS A 128 -6.99 13.86 0.88
C LYS A 128 -7.01 13.19 2.25
N LYS A 129 -7.09 11.86 2.30
CA LYS A 129 -7.04 11.12 3.56
C LYS A 129 -5.71 11.29 4.29
N ALA A 130 -4.59 11.30 3.56
CA ALA A 130 -3.27 11.57 4.13
C ALA A 130 -3.21 12.96 4.79
N ILE A 131 -3.72 13.99 4.11
CA ILE A 131 -3.75 15.38 4.60
C ILE A 131 -4.67 15.52 5.81
N GLU A 132 -5.84 14.86 5.82
CA GLU A 132 -6.75 14.84 6.98
C GLU A 132 -6.08 14.27 8.24
N LEU A 133 -5.24 13.23 8.07
CA LEU A 133 -4.51 12.60 9.18
C LEU A 133 -3.29 13.42 9.61
N ASN A 134 -2.62 14.10 8.66
CA ASN A 134 -1.49 14.97 8.94
C ASN A 134 -1.45 16.16 7.97
N PRO A 135 -1.97 17.33 8.39
CA PRO A 135 -1.97 18.54 7.56
C PRO A 135 -0.57 19.03 7.14
N LEU A 136 0.48 18.74 7.94
CA LEU A 136 1.86 19.14 7.64
C LEU A 136 2.43 18.46 6.39
N LEU A 137 1.75 17.43 5.85
CA LEU A 137 2.14 16.84 4.58
C LEU A 137 2.07 17.83 3.41
N LEU A 138 1.21 18.84 3.47
CA LEU A 138 1.14 19.89 2.43
C LEU A 138 2.40 20.76 2.41
N GLU A 139 3.03 20.97 3.57
CA GLU A 139 4.28 21.73 3.67
C GLU A 139 5.47 20.89 3.15
N LYS A 140 5.46 19.59 3.42
CA LYS A 140 6.52 18.66 3.02
C LYS A 140 6.46 18.27 1.54
N TYR A 141 5.26 18.09 1.00
CA TYR A 141 5.05 17.60 -0.37
C TYR A 141 4.14 18.56 -1.12
N SER A 142 4.74 19.52 -1.82
CA SER A 142 4.03 20.55 -2.58
C SER A 142 3.04 19.98 -3.61
N GLY A 143 3.35 18.82 -4.20
CA GLY A 143 2.48 18.11 -5.15
C GLY A 143 1.10 17.76 -4.57
N LEU A 144 0.97 17.57 -3.26
CA LEU A 144 -0.30 17.25 -2.62
C LEU A 144 -1.33 18.39 -2.68
N SER A 145 -0.90 19.62 -2.98
CA SER A 145 -1.80 20.76 -3.22
C SER A 145 -2.77 20.50 -4.39
N ILE A 146 -2.47 19.55 -5.27
CA ILE A 146 -3.35 19.13 -6.37
C ILE A 146 -4.73 18.68 -5.89
N VAL A 147 -4.85 18.18 -4.66
CA VAL A 147 -6.13 17.77 -4.06
C VAL A 147 -7.11 18.95 -4.01
N ASN A 148 -6.65 20.14 -3.65
CA ASN A 148 -7.49 21.34 -3.58
C ASN A 148 -7.98 21.76 -4.96
N VAL A 149 -7.09 21.70 -5.97
CA VAL A 149 -7.42 22.01 -7.36
C VAL A 149 -8.46 21.02 -7.88
N TYR A 150 -8.23 19.73 -7.68
CA TYR A 150 -9.11 18.65 -8.11
C TYR A 150 -10.52 18.79 -7.49
N GLU A 151 -10.62 19.00 -6.18
CA GLU A 151 -11.90 19.17 -5.48
C GLU A 151 -12.65 20.43 -5.96
N ALA A 152 -11.93 21.54 -6.20
CA ALA A 152 -12.53 22.76 -6.73
C ALA A 152 -13.11 22.55 -8.14
N MET A 153 -12.41 21.79 -9.00
CA MET A 153 -12.89 21.47 -10.35
C MET A 153 -14.10 20.53 -10.31
N LYS A 154 -14.07 19.51 -9.44
CA LYS A 154 -15.18 18.57 -9.26
C LYS A 154 -16.45 19.28 -8.77
N LYS A 155 -16.32 20.23 -7.83
CA LYS A 155 -17.44 21.06 -7.35
C LYS A 155 -18.04 21.95 -8.44
N GLN A 156 -17.25 22.37 -9.42
CA GLN A 156 -17.71 23.15 -10.57
C GLN A 156 -18.39 22.29 -11.65
N GLY A 157 -18.43 20.95 -11.47
CA GLY A 157 -18.98 20.03 -12.46
C GLY A 157 -18.16 19.95 -13.74
N LYS A 158 -16.89 20.38 -13.69
CA LYS A 158 -16.01 20.37 -14.87
C LYS A 158 -15.55 18.95 -15.18
N LYS A 159 -15.39 18.66 -16.46
CA LYS A 159 -14.68 17.46 -16.89
C LYS A 159 -13.20 17.65 -16.57
N ILE A 160 -12.65 16.72 -15.80
CA ILE A 160 -11.24 16.75 -15.38
C ILE A 160 -10.48 15.80 -16.28
N THR A 161 -9.47 16.32 -16.97
CA THR A 161 -8.42 15.52 -17.62
C THR A 161 -7.09 15.93 -17.04
N HIS A 162 -6.09 15.05 -17.08
CA HIS A 162 -4.79 15.33 -16.48
C HIS A 162 -3.63 14.73 -17.27
N VAL A 163 -2.47 15.34 -17.09
CA VAL A 163 -1.18 14.85 -17.57
C VAL A 163 -0.22 14.79 -16.40
N VAL A 164 0.43 13.64 -16.22
CA VAL A 164 1.51 13.48 -15.25
C VAL A 164 2.80 13.92 -15.94
N GLU A 165 3.36 15.05 -15.51
CA GLU A 165 4.62 15.58 -16.08
C GLU A 165 5.83 14.91 -15.43
N SER A 166 5.75 14.65 -14.13
CA SER A 166 6.81 13.98 -13.38
C SER A 166 6.21 13.19 -12.22
N LEU A 167 6.84 12.06 -11.89
CA LEU A 167 6.47 11.22 -10.77
C LEU A 167 7.69 10.39 -10.34
N ASP A 168 8.14 10.62 -9.11
CA ASP A 168 9.18 9.84 -8.46
C ASP A 168 8.58 9.18 -7.20
N LEU A 169 8.47 7.85 -7.23
CA LEU A 169 7.90 7.07 -6.14
C LEU A 169 8.81 6.98 -4.91
N LYS A 170 10.13 7.18 -5.09
CA LYS A 170 11.12 7.13 -4.03
C LYS A 170 11.13 8.42 -3.21
N THR A 171 11.16 9.56 -3.88
CA THR A 171 11.09 10.87 -3.19
C THR A 171 9.65 11.24 -2.83
N GLY A 172 8.69 10.73 -3.58
CA GLY A 172 7.29 11.12 -3.49
C GLY A 172 6.99 12.46 -4.16
N GLU A 173 7.94 13.00 -4.92
CA GLU A 173 7.77 14.20 -5.71
C GLU A 173 7.01 13.89 -6.99
N PHE A 174 6.09 14.78 -7.36
CA PHE A 174 5.33 14.63 -8.59
C PHE A 174 4.79 15.98 -9.06
N THR A 175 4.50 16.07 -10.35
CA THR A 175 3.84 17.22 -10.96
C THR A 175 2.76 16.74 -11.91
N ILE A 176 1.55 17.26 -11.71
CA ILE A 176 0.36 16.93 -12.50
C ILE A 176 -0.23 18.23 -13.01
N VAL A 177 -0.49 18.27 -14.32
CA VAL A 177 -1.26 19.34 -14.93
C VAL A 177 -2.70 18.86 -15.09
N ILE A 178 -3.63 19.56 -14.47
CA ILE A 178 -5.07 19.36 -14.68
C ILE A 178 -5.53 20.28 -15.80
N ASN A 179 -6.10 19.70 -16.84
CA ASN A 179 -6.72 20.40 -17.94
C ASN A 179 -8.23 20.54 -17.70
N LYS A 180 -8.80 21.62 -18.23
CA LYS A 180 -10.23 21.90 -18.21
C LYS A 180 -10.79 21.74 -19.63
N GLU A 181 -11.82 20.94 -19.76
CA GLU A 181 -12.71 20.93 -20.93
C GLU A 181 -14.08 21.49 -20.54
#